data_AF-Q11J32-F1
#
_entry.id   AF-Q11J32-F1
#
_cell.length_a   1.000
_cell.length_b   1.000
_cell.length_c   1.000
_cell.angle_alpha   90.00
_cell.angle_beta   90.00
_cell.angle_gamma   90.00
#
_symmetry.space_group_name_H-M   'P 1'
#
loop_
_entity.id
_entity.type
_entity.pdbx_description
1 polymer ?
#
loop_
_entity_poly.entity_id
_entity_poly.type
_entity_poly.pdbx_seq_one_letter_code
_entity_poly.pdbx_strand_id
1 'polypeptide(L)'
;MSLPVPSSAHSPFLSFHSRLSRFGSLASTALAQSPTSTVTKIASEKFQMTEKQGRATEISRRETEIMRAELIADEMASAVRLLGGTGTAKEQNWRAARATGLTQTIIERLRWKKIKRIPADIADTVREAVHQHNEGSLTRAKHELFIAQQKNAVLAAKLRAIDPDLYRAEIDRLGRPLSGLGRDADFPSRKDAT
;
A
#
# COMPACT_ATOMS: atom_id res chain seq x y z
N MET A 1 41.93 -48.02 17.47
CA MET A 1 42.13 -46.82 16.64
C MET A 1 41.00 -45.85 16.99
N SER A 2 41.29 -44.89 17.87
CA SER A 2 40.30 -44.00 18.48
C SER A 2 40.36 -42.64 17.80
N LEU A 3 39.23 -42.18 17.26
CA LEU A 3 39.10 -40.86 16.62
C LEU A 3 38.69 -39.80 17.67
N PRO A 4 39.28 -38.59 17.66
CA PRO A 4 38.92 -37.54 18.60
C PRO A 4 37.68 -36.73 18.17
N VAL A 5 36.87 -36.37 19.17
CA VAL A 5 35.65 -35.54 19.08
C VAL A 5 36.05 -34.05 19.09
N PRO A 6 35.52 -33.21 18.18
CA PRO A 6 35.76 -31.77 18.26
C PRO A 6 34.85 -31.06 19.28
N SER A 7 35.52 -30.20 20.04
CA SER A 7 35.09 -29.41 21.19
C SER A 7 34.12 -28.29 20.82
N SER A 8 33.12 -28.10 21.69
CA SER A 8 32.10 -27.04 21.68
C SER A 8 32.72 -25.66 21.93
N ALA A 9 32.62 -24.76 20.95
CA ALA A 9 33.01 -23.37 21.09
C ALA A 9 31.81 -22.50 21.48
N HIS A 10 31.95 -21.86 22.64
CA HIS A 10 31.09 -20.83 23.22
C HIS A 10 30.81 -19.66 22.27
N SER A 11 29.54 -19.26 22.17
CA SER A 11 29.12 -17.96 21.64
C SER A 11 28.72 -17.03 22.81
N PRO A 12 29.33 -15.83 22.95
CA PRO A 12 29.00 -14.90 24.02
C PRO A 12 27.67 -14.16 23.77
N PHE A 13 26.87 -14.15 24.83
CA PHE A 13 25.59 -13.45 25.00
C PHE A 13 25.85 -11.94 25.03
N LEU A 14 25.39 -11.19 24.02
CA LEU A 14 25.50 -9.73 24.00
C LEU A 14 24.24 -9.09 24.61
N SER A 15 24.47 -8.42 25.73
CA SER A 15 23.53 -7.68 26.56
C SER A 15 22.85 -6.52 25.82
N PHE A 16 21.52 -6.48 25.93
CA PHE A 16 20.69 -5.33 25.55
C PHE A 16 20.87 -4.18 26.54
N HIS A 17 21.21 -2.99 26.05
CA HIS A 17 21.06 -1.74 26.80
C HIS A 17 19.84 -0.97 26.28
N SER A 18 18.76 -1.01 27.06
CA SER A 18 17.60 -0.15 26.94
C SER A 18 17.89 1.21 27.59
N ARG A 19 18.01 2.26 26.76
CA ARG A 19 18.03 3.66 27.24
C ARG A 19 17.31 4.54 26.24
N LEU A 20 16.21 5.15 26.67
CA LEU A 20 15.79 6.54 26.44
C LEU A 20 14.27 6.68 26.61
N SER A 21 13.85 6.76 27.87
CA SER A 21 12.62 7.45 28.28
C SER A 21 13.00 8.85 28.76
N ARG A 22 12.54 9.88 28.03
CA ARG A 22 12.42 11.26 28.53
C ARG A 22 11.56 12.06 27.55
N PHE A 23 10.24 11.94 27.69
CA PHE A 23 9.32 12.96 27.18
C PHE A 23 9.18 14.03 28.26
N GLY A 24 9.75 15.19 27.99
CA GLY A 24 9.52 16.41 28.77
C GLY A 24 8.14 16.95 28.46
N SER A 25 7.26 16.89 29.47
CA SER A 25 6.02 17.66 29.53
C SER A 25 6.36 19.04 30.06
N LEU A 26 6.21 20.07 29.22
CA LEU A 26 6.19 21.46 29.68
C LEU A 26 4.80 22.04 29.40
N ALA A 27 4.11 22.29 30.50
CA ALA A 27 2.99 23.19 30.58
C ALA A 27 3.43 24.62 30.21
N SER A 28 2.59 25.33 29.48
CA SER A 28 2.53 26.80 29.53
C SER A 28 1.12 27.23 29.14
N THR A 29 0.30 27.61 30.12
CA THR A 29 0.11 28.96 30.66
C THR A 29 -1.04 29.66 29.94
N ALA A 30 -2.13 29.83 30.70
CA ALA A 30 -3.28 30.63 30.35
C ALA A 30 -2.90 32.10 30.09
N LEU A 31 -3.55 32.73 29.13
CA LEU A 31 -3.79 34.17 29.18
C LEU A 31 -5.18 34.47 28.64
N ALA A 32 -6.07 34.80 29.57
CA ALA A 32 -7.32 35.48 29.30
C ALA A 32 -7.02 36.90 28.82
N GLN A 33 -7.88 37.44 27.94
CA GLN A 33 -8.56 38.73 28.09
C GLN A 33 -9.05 39.21 26.71
N SER A 34 -10.37 39.16 26.54
CA SER A 34 -11.12 40.00 25.61
C SER A 34 -11.30 41.40 26.21
N PRO A 35 -11.13 42.46 25.42
CA PRO A 35 -11.90 43.67 25.62
C PRO A 35 -12.70 44.11 24.39
N THR A 36 -13.91 44.55 24.73
CA THR A 36 -14.96 45.18 23.95
C THR A 36 -14.57 46.50 23.27
N SER A 37 -15.21 46.70 22.10
CA SER A 37 -15.74 47.95 21.52
C SER A 37 -14.81 49.15 21.29
N THR A 38 -14.66 49.56 20.04
CA THR A 38 -14.75 50.98 19.64
C THR A 38 -15.35 51.08 18.25
N VAL A 39 -16.51 51.74 18.19
CA VAL A 39 -17.20 52.18 16.98
C VAL A 39 -16.41 53.33 16.37
N THR A 40 -15.99 53.19 15.12
CA THR A 40 -15.63 54.31 14.24
C THR A 40 -16.39 54.16 12.93
N LYS A 41 -17.45 54.97 12.79
CA LYS A 41 -17.93 55.43 11.48
C LYS A 41 -16.85 56.37 10.94
N ILE A 42 -16.37 56.16 9.72
CA ILE A 42 -16.05 57.20 8.73
C ILE A 42 -15.63 56.51 7.42
N ALA A 43 -16.09 57.10 6.32
CA ALA A 43 -15.66 56.92 4.93
C ALA A 43 -16.06 55.61 4.22
N SER A 44 -17.19 55.75 3.53
CA SER A 44 -17.46 55.17 2.21
C SER A 44 -16.27 55.38 1.25
N GLU A 45 -15.26 54.53 1.34
CA GLU A 45 -14.39 54.25 0.21
C GLU A 45 -15.01 53.10 -0.58
N LYS A 46 -15.40 53.41 -1.80
CA LYS A 46 -15.76 52.45 -2.83
C LYS A 46 -14.59 51.50 -3.02
N PHE A 47 -14.57 50.39 -2.27
CA PHE A 47 -13.84 49.19 -2.66
C PHE A 47 -14.48 48.69 -3.94
N GLN A 48 -14.03 49.22 -5.07
CA GLN A 48 -14.15 48.54 -6.33
C GLN A 48 -13.46 47.20 -6.12
N MET A 49 -14.25 46.15 -5.90
CA MET A 49 -13.85 44.78 -6.17
C MET A 49 -13.52 44.72 -7.66
N THR A 50 -12.32 45.16 -7.99
CA THR A 50 -11.64 44.73 -9.20
C THR A 50 -11.44 43.25 -8.97
N GLU A 51 -12.43 42.48 -9.42
CA GLU A 51 -12.33 41.08 -9.70
C GLU A 51 -11.01 40.92 -10.45
N LYS A 52 -9.98 40.48 -9.73
CA LYS A 52 -8.77 39.95 -10.34
C LYS A 52 -9.30 38.75 -11.11
N GLN A 53 -9.68 38.99 -12.37
CA GLN A 53 -10.01 37.99 -13.34
C GLN A 53 -8.76 37.11 -13.40
N GLY A 54 -8.78 36.06 -12.57
CA GLY A 54 -7.78 35.03 -12.59
C GLY A 54 -7.92 34.41 -13.97
N ARG A 55 -7.16 34.94 -14.93
CA ARG A 55 -6.80 34.19 -16.12
C ARG A 55 -6.45 32.80 -15.61
N ALA A 56 -7.19 31.80 -16.07
CA ALA A 56 -6.85 30.40 -15.85
C ALA A 56 -5.34 30.30 -16.06
N THR A 57 -4.61 30.15 -14.95
CA THR A 57 -3.17 30.25 -14.94
C THR A 57 -2.71 29.10 -15.82
N GLU A 58 -2.25 29.39 -17.04
CA GLU A 58 -1.60 28.41 -17.88
C GLU A 58 -0.45 27.87 -17.06
N ILE A 59 -0.64 26.68 -16.49
CA ILE A 59 0.37 25.97 -15.72
C ILE A 59 1.58 25.93 -16.63
N SER A 60 2.64 26.61 -16.24
CA SER A 60 3.78 26.79 -17.13
C SER A 60 4.31 25.39 -17.50
N ARG A 61 4.87 25.22 -18.70
CA ARG A 61 5.47 23.92 -19.09
C ARG A 61 6.36 23.34 -17.98
N ARG A 62 7.09 24.21 -17.28
CA ARG A 62 7.90 23.86 -16.13
C ARG A 62 7.11 23.28 -14.95
N GLU A 63 5.97 23.85 -14.60
CA GLU A 63 5.11 23.35 -13.53
C GLU A 63 4.49 22.00 -13.89
N THR A 64 4.04 21.82 -15.15
CA THR A 64 3.52 20.51 -15.60
C THR A 64 4.58 19.40 -15.56
N GLU A 65 5.83 19.72 -15.91
CA GLU A 65 6.96 18.79 -15.79
C GLU A 65 7.28 18.42 -14.34
N ILE A 66 7.18 19.39 -13.42
CA ILE A 66 7.38 19.14 -11.98
C ILE A 66 6.28 18.20 -11.46
N MET A 67 5.01 18.49 -11.76
CA MET A 67 3.90 17.62 -11.37
C MET A 67 4.05 16.20 -11.92
N ARG A 68 4.48 16.05 -13.18
CA ARG A 68 4.75 14.74 -13.77
C ARG A 68 5.86 14.00 -13.03
N ALA A 69 6.97 14.67 -12.72
CA ALA A 69 8.08 14.06 -12.00
C ALA A 69 7.68 13.63 -10.58
N GLU A 70 6.84 14.40 -9.90
CA GLU A 70 6.30 14.06 -8.58
C GLU A 70 5.38 12.84 -8.64
N LEU A 71 4.47 12.77 -9.62
CA LEU A 71 3.61 11.60 -9.83
C LEU A 71 4.44 10.33 -10.06
N ILE A 72 5.49 10.40 -10.87
CA ILE A 72 6.39 9.27 -11.11
C ILE A 72 7.13 8.89 -9.82
N ALA A 73 7.58 9.86 -9.02
CA ALA A 73 8.24 9.57 -7.74
C ALA A 73 7.31 8.86 -6.75
N ASP A 74 6.03 9.23 -6.76
CA ASP A 74 5.00 8.64 -5.92
C ASP A 74 4.65 7.21 -6.37
N GLU A 75 4.49 7.02 -7.68
CA GLU A 75 4.36 5.71 -8.33
C GLU A 75 5.54 4.80 -7.91
N MET A 76 6.78 5.25 -8.09
CA MET A 76 7.96 4.43 -7.77
C MET A 76 8.10 4.14 -6.27
N ALA A 77 7.80 5.11 -5.40
CA ALA A 77 7.86 4.91 -3.96
C ALA A 77 6.81 3.89 -3.49
N SER A 78 5.61 3.91 -4.05
CA SER A 78 4.56 2.94 -3.77
C SER A 78 4.90 1.54 -4.33
N ALA A 79 5.42 1.46 -5.56
CA ALA A 79 5.88 0.23 -6.19
C ALA A 79 6.96 -0.47 -5.37
N VAL A 80 7.96 0.28 -4.88
CA VAL A 80 9.02 -0.27 -4.03
C VAL A 80 8.45 -0.84 -2.72
N ARG A 81 7.44 -0.19 -2.13
CA ARG A 81 6.78 -0.71 -0.91
C ARG A 81 6.00 -1.98 -1.21
N LEU A 82 5.29 -2.04 -2.34
CA LEU A 82 4.57 -3.22 -2.80
C LEU A 82 5.52 -4.41 -2.94
N LEU A 83 6.63 -4.24 -3.67
CA LEU A 83 7.64 -5.28 -3.88
C LEU A 83 8.32 -5.74 -2.59
N GLY A 84 8.48 -4.84 -1.61
CA GLY A 84 9.07 -5.15 -0.31
C GLY A 84 8.18 -6.03 0.58
N GLY A 85 6.87 -5.98 0.38
CA GLY A 85 5.89 -6.70 1.20
C GLY A 85 5.91 -6.28 2.68
N THR A 86 5.68 -7.22 3.59
CA THR A 86 5.64 -6.98 5.04
C THR A 86 7.01 -7.18 5.69
N GLY A 87 7.30 -6.38 6.73
CA GLY A 87 8.53 -6.50 7.51
C GLY A 87 9.14 -5.15 7.89
N THR A 88 10.37 -5.19 8.39
CA THR A 88 11.12 -3.96 8.70
C THR A 88 11.51 -3.23 7.40
N ALA A 89 11.75 -1.91 7.48
CA ALA A 89 12.13 -1.13 6.30
C ALA A 89 13.39 -1.67 5.61
N LYS A 90 14.36 -2.18 6.38
CA LYS A 90 15.60 -2.77 5.85
C LYS A 90 15.31 -4.03 5.04
N GLU A 91 14.46 -4.93 5.54
CA GLU A 91 14.10 -6.17 4.84
C GLU A 91 13.28 -5.89 3.59
N GLN A 92 12.33 -4.95 3.66
CA GLN A 92 11.55 -4.51 2.50
C GLN A 92 12.47 -4.01 1.38
N ASN A 93 13.44 -3.14 1.72
CA ASN A 93 14.39 -2.62 0.74
C ASN A 93 15.23 -3.73 0.11
N TRP A 94 15.65 -4.71 0.91
CA TRP A 94 16.45 -5.82 0.41
C TRP A 94 15.65 -6.76 -0.50
N ARG A 95 14.39 -7.04 -0.18
CA ARG A 95 13.49 -7.81 -1.05
C ARG A 95 13.20 -7.08 -2.36
N ALA A 96 12.90 -5.78 -2.29
CA ALA A 96 12.67 -4.95 -3.47
C ALA A 96 13.94 -4.85 -4.34
N ALA A 97 15.13 -4.72 -3.74
CA ALA A 97 16.41 -4.75 -4.46
C ALA A 97 16.61 -6.07 -5.21
N ARG A 98 16.28 -7.21 -4.58
CA ARG A 98 16.34 -8.52 -5.25
C ARG A 98 15.34 -8.66 -6.38
N ALA A 99 14.11 -8.16 -6.20
CA ALA A 99 13.06 -8.25 -7.22
C ALA A 99 13.38 -7.41 -8.46
N THR A 100 14.01 -6.25 -8.27
CA THR A 100 14.33 -5.30 -9.34
C THR A 100 15.73 -5.47 -9.92
N GLY A 101 16.64 -6.15 -9.21
CA GLY A 101 18.06 -6.20 -9.57
C GLY A 101 18.83 -4.90 -9.31
N LEU A 102 18.19 -3.88 -8.73
CA LEU A 102 18.82 -2.59 -8.41
C LEU A 102 19.58 -2.65 -7.08
N THR A 103 20.53 -1.73 -6.90
CA THR A 103 21.25 -1.62 -5.63
C THR A 103 20.31 -1.18 -4.50
N GLN A 104 20.56 -1.68 -3.28
CA GLN A 104 19.75 -1.33 -2.10
C GLN A 104 19.70 0.19 -1.86
N THR A 105 20.80 0.90 -2.13
CA THR A 105 20.88 2.36 -1.99
C THR A 105 19.91 3.08 -2.93
N ILE A 106 19.76 2.61 -4.19
CA ILE A 106 18.81 3.18 -5.14
C ILE A 106 17.38 2.97 -4.63
N ILE A 107 17.06 1.75 -4.22
CA ILE A 107 15.74 1.39 -3.67
C ILE A 107 15.39 2.23 -2.44
N GLU A 108 16.32 2.41 -1.52
CA GLU A 108 16.14 3.29 -0.37
C GLU A 108 15.84 4.73 -0.79
N ARG A 109 16.61 5.27 -1.73
CA ARG A 109 16.40 6.63 -2.20
C ARG A 109 15.06 6.79 -2.92
N LEU A 110 14.60 5.80 -3.68
CA LEU A 110 13.28 5.80 -4.31
C LEU A 110 12.17 5.74 -3.27
N ARG A 111 12.26 4.85 -2.27
CA ARG A 111 11.27 4.69 -1.20
C ARG A 111 11.05 5.98 -0.40
N TRP A 112 12.13 6.74 -0.18
CA TRP A 112 12.11 8.01 0.55
C TRP A 112 12.03 9.24 -0.37
N LYS A 113 11.74 9.06 -1.66
CA LYS A 113 11.61 10.14 -2.67
C LYS A 113 12.81 11.11 -2.68
N LYS A 114 14.03 10.61 -2.41
CA LYS A 114 15.27 11.42 -2.37
C LYS A 114 15.78 11.82 -3.76
N ILE A 115 15.21 11.30 -4.83
CA ILE A 115 15.61 11.55 -6.21
C ILE A 115 14.54 12.44 -6.85
N LYS A 116 14.92 13.66 -7.27
CA LYS A 116 13.97 14.63 -7.85
C LYS A 116 13.51 14.24 -9.26
N ARG A 117 14.39 13.61 -10.05
CA ARG A 117 14.11 13.17 -11.42
C ARG A 117 14.60 11.73 -11.55
N ILE A 118 13.65 10.81 -11.73
CA ILE A 118 13.95 9.40 -11.82
C ILE A 118 14.35 9.08 -13.27
N PRO A 119 15.53 8.49 -13.51
CA PRO A 119 15.91 8.02 -14.84
C PRO A 119 14.88 7.02 -15.38
N ALA A 120 14.59 7.09 -16.68
CA ALA A 120 13.61 6.22 -17.33
C ALA A 120 13.94 4.72 -17.11
N ASP A 121 15.21 4.34 -17.29
CA ASP A 121 15.67 2.95 -17.12
C ASP A 121 15.34 2.37 -15.74
N ILE A 122 15.46 3.19 -14.69
CA ILE A 122 15.14 2.78 -13.31
C ILE A 122 13.63 2.60 -13.15
N ALA A 123 12.84 3.52 -13.70
CA ALA A 123 11.39 3.43 -13.63
C ALA A 123 10.87 2.19 -14.38
N ASP A 124 11.40 1.93 -15.57
CA ASP A 124 11.01 0.78 -16.39
C ASP A 124 11.41 -0.54 -15.71
N THR A 125 12.59 -0.62 -15.12
CA THR A 125 13.03 -1.78 -14.33
C THR A 125 12.08 -2.07 -13.15
N VAL A 126 11.64 -1.02 -12.44
CA VAL A 126 10.71 -1.17 -11.31
C VAL A 126 9.32 -1.58 -11.79
N ARG A 127 8.82 -0.99 -12.89
CA ARG A 127 7.52 -1.35 -13.48
C ARG A 127 7.49 -2.80 -13.95
N GLU A 128 8.55 -3.24 -14.62
CA GLU A 128 8.69 -4.64 -15.05
C GLU A 128 8.69 -5.58 -13.83
N ALA A 129 9.44 -5.26 -12.78
CA ALA A 129 9.45 -6.06 -11.56
C ALA A 129 8.05 -6.14 -10.89
N VAL A 130 7.29 -5.04 -10.89
CA VAL A 130 5.89 -5.03 -10.41
C VAL A 130 4.99 -5.90 -11.28
N HIS A 131 5.15 -5.82 -12.60
CA HIS A 131 4.40 -6.67 -13.55
C HIS A 131 4.63 -8.15 -13.25
N GLN A 132 5.89 -8.58 -13.17
CA GLN A 132 6.27 -9.95 -12.83
C GLN A 132 5.74 -10.39 -11.45
N HIS A 133 5.76 -9.49 -10.46
CA HIS A 133 5.20 -9.76 -9.13
C HIS A 133 3.68 -10.02 -9.18
N ASN A 134 2.96 -9.24 -9.98
CA ASN A 134 1.51 -9.36 -10.13
C ASN A 134 1.14 -10.64 -10.89
N GLU A 135 1.86 -10.97 -11.97
CA GLU A 135 1.66 -12.22 -12.70
C GLU A 135 1.93 -13.45 -11.82
N GLY A 136 3.01 -13.41 -11.04
CA GLY A 136 3.32 -14.46 -10.07
C GLY A 136 2.24 -14.60 -9.00
N SER A 137 1.74 -13.48 -8.48
CA SER A 137 0.67 -13.48 -7.46
C SER A 137 -0.65 -14.00 -8.01
N LEU A 138 -1.01 -13.61 -9.24
CA LEU A 138 -2.20 -14.09 -9.93
C LEU A 138 -2.11 -15.58 -10.25
N THR A 139 -0.94 -16.07 -10.63
CA THR A 139 -0.71 -17.50 -10.87
C THR A 139 -0.86 -18.31 -9.58
N ARG A 140 -0.33 -17.82 -8.46
CA ARG A 140 -0.53 -18.45 -7.14
C ARG A 140 -2.01 -18.45 -6.75
N ALA A 141 -2.70 -17.32 -6.87
CA ALA A 141 -4.12 -17.23 -6.56
C ALA A 141 -4.98 -18.20 -7.41
N LYS A 142 -4.68 -18.32 -8.72
CA LYS A 142 -5.33 -19.31 -9.60
C LYS A 142 -5.09 -20.73 -9.13
N HIS A 143 -3.84 -21.05 -8.76
CA HIS A 143 -3.49 -22.38 -8.27
C HIS A 143 -4.17 -22.73 -6.94
N GLU A 144 -4.20 -21.79 -6.00
CA GLU A 144 -4.88 -21.95 -4.71
C GLU A 144 -6.39 -22.14 -4.90
N LEU A 145 -7.01 -21.37 -5.79
CA LEU A 145 -8.42 -21.52 -6.16
C LEU A 145 -8.70 -22.90 -6.77
N PHE A 146 -7.82 -23.38 -7.65
CA PHE A 146 -7.92 -24.72 -8.24
C PHE A 146 -7.85 -25.83 -7.18
N ILE A 147 -6.90 -25.73 -6.23
CA ILE A 147 -6.81 -26.66 -5.10
C ILE A 147 -8.08 -26.63 -4.25
N ALA A 148 -8.62 -25.44 -3.97
CA ALA A 148 -9.85 -25.29 -3.21
C ALA A 148 -11.05 -25.95 -3.92
N GLN A 149 -11.17 -25.77 -5.24
CA GLN A 149 -12.19 -26.41 -6.05
C GLN A 149 -12.07 -27.94 -6.03
N GLN A 150 -10.87 -28.49 -6.15
CA GLN A 150 -10.65 -29.94 -6.05
C GLN A 150 -11.06 -30.48 -4.67
N LYS A 151 -10.66 -29.81 -3.59
CA LYS A 151 -11.05 -30.19 -2.23
C LYS A 151 -12.57 -30.17 -2.05
N ASN A 152 -13.24 -29.13 -2.56
CA ASN A 152 -14.70 -29.02 -2.51
C ASN A 152 -15.39 -30.12 -3.34
N ALA A 153 -14.87 -30.44 -4.52
CA ALA A 153 -15.41 -31.51 -5.37
C ALA A 153 -15.32 -32.88 -4.68
N VAL A 154 -14.19 -33.17 -4.04
CA VAL A 154 -14.01 -34.41 -3.26
C VAL A 154 -14.98 -34.45 -2.08
N LEU A 155 -15.18 -33.33 -1.37
CA LEU A 155 -16.13 -33.27 -0.26
C LEU A 155 -17.58 -33.47 -0.73
N ALA A 156 -17.97 -32.80 -1.81
CA ALA A 156 -19.29 -32.96 -2.41
C ALA A 156 -19.55 -34.40 -2.87
N ALA A 157 -18.54 -35.05 -3.47
CA ALA A 157 -18.62 -36.46 -3.85
C ALA A 157 -18.81 -37.38 -2.63
N LYS A 158 -18.09 -37.11 -1.53
CA LYS A 158 -18.26 -37.86 -0.27
C LYS A 158 -19.65 -37.67 0.33
N LEU A 159 -20.18 -36.45 0.34
CA LEU A 159 -21.53 -36.18 0.84
C LEU A 159 -22.61 -36.88 0.01
N ARG A 160 -22.48 -36.87 -1.32
CA ARG A 160 -23.37 -37.62 -2.22
C ARG A 160 -23.36 -39.13 -1.96
N ALA A 161 -22.22 -39.68 -1.56
CA ALA A 161 -22.09 -41.11 -1.27
C ALA A 161 -22.72 -41.51 0.08
N ILE A 162 -22.87 -40.58 1.02
CA ILE A 162 -23.47 -40.83 2.35
C ILE A 162 -24.99 -40.73 2.26
N ASP A 163 -25.50 -39.55 1.91
CA ASP A 163 -26.94 -39.29 1.79
C ASP A 163 -27.17 -38.05 0.89
N PRO A 164 -27.54 -38.24 -0.38
CA PRO A 164 -27.68 -37.13 -1.32
C PRO A 164 -28.89 -36.24 -1.02
N ASP A 165 -29.93 -36.77 -0.37
CA ASP A 165 -31.16 -36.03 -0.11
C ASP A 165 -31.01 -35.13 1.12
N LEU A 166 -30.36 -35.64 2.17
CA LEU A 166 -30.07 -34.87 3.39
C LEU A 166 -29.09 -33.72 3.14
N TYR A 167 -28.05 -33.94 2.32
CA TYR A 167 -26.96 -32.98 2.12
C TYR A 167 -27.04 -32.19 0.81
N ARG A 168 -28.21 -32.19 0.14
CA ARG A 168 -28.39 -31.54 -1.17
C ARG A 168 -27.96 -30.06 -1.16
N ALA A 169 -28.33 -29.32 -0.12
CA ALA A 169 -27.97 -27.90 0.02
C ALA A 169 -26.45 -27.67 0.11
N GLU A 170 -25.74 -28.46 0.90
CA GLU A 170 -24.28 -28.43 1.02
C GLU A 170 -23.58 -28.85 -0.28
N ILE A 171 -24.07 -29.89 -0.95
CA ILE A 171 -23.55 -30.35 -2.25
C ILE A 171 -23.68 -29.24 -3.30
N ASP A 172 -24.82 -28.58 -3.36
CA ASP A 172 -25.07 -27.47 -4.29
C ASP A 172 -24.19 -26.25 -3.97
N ARG A 173 -23.97 -25.97 -2.67
CA ARG A 173 -23.07 -24.89 -2.23
C ARG A 173 -21.61 -25.16 -2.60
N LEU A 174 -21.14 -26.40 -2.43
CA LEU A 174 -19.77 -26.82 -2.75
C LEU A 174 -19.52 -26.93 -4.26
N GLY A 175 -20.56 -27.24 -5.04
CA GLY A 175 -20.52 -27.31 -6.50
C GLY A 175 -20.54 -25.95 -7.18
N ARG A 176 -20.94 -24.87 -6.49
CA ARG A 176 -20.86 -23.52 -7.05
C ARG A 176 -19.39 -23.07 -7.14
N PRO A 177 -19.00 -22.42 -8.25
CA PRO A 177 -17.68 -21.81 -8.33
C PRO A 177 -17.53 -20.78 -7.21
N LEU A 178 -16.43 -20.87 -6.45
CA LEU A 178 -15.99 -19.93 -5.41
C LEU A 178 -15.62 -18.53 -5.97
N SER A 179 -16.18 -18.13 -7.11
CA SER A 179 -16.05 -16.79 -7.63
C SER A 179 -16.86 -15.85 -6.73
N GLY A 180 -16.26 -15.42 -5.62
CA GLY A 180 -16.75 -14.33 -4.78
C GLY A 180 -16.79 -12.96 -5.49
N LEU A 181 -16.51 -12.90 -6.79
CA LEU A 181 -16.89 -11.81 -7.66
C LEU A 181 -18.33 -12.10 -8.11
N GLY A 182 -19.28 -11.56 -7.35
CA GLY A 182 -20.70 -11.79 -7.53
C GLY A 182 -21.14 -11.57 -8.97
N ARG A 183 -21.93 -12.52 -9.48
CA ARG A 183 -22.69 -12.38 -10.72
C ARG A 183 -23.70 -11.22 -10.69
N ASP A 184 -23.86 -10.58 -9.52
CA ASP A 184 -24.84 -9.56 -9.21
C ASP A 184 -24.25 -8.13 -9.14
N ALA A 185 -22.95 -7.95 -9.40
CA ALA A 185 -22.32 -6.62 -9.36
C ALA A 185 -22.67 -5.73 -10.56
N ASP A 186 -23.16 -6.31 -11.67
CA ASP A 186 -23.37 -5.59 -12.94
C ASP A 186 -24.84 -5.26 -13.25
N PHE A 187 -25.79 -5.55 -12.36
CA PHE A 187 -27.19 -5.14 -12.55
C PHE A 187 -27.56 -4.01 -11.57
N PRO A 188 -27.48 -2.73 -11.99
CA PRO A 188 -28.15 -1.67 -11.26
C PRO A 188 -29.65 -2.00 -11.25
N SER A 189 -30.14 -2.41 -10.08
CA SER A 189 -31.56 -2.51 -9.74
C SER A 189 -32.21 -1.16 -10.03
N ARG A 190 -32.79 -1.02 -11.23
CA ARG A 190 -33.62 0.10 -11.66
C ARG A 190 -34.91 0.06 -10.85
N LYS A 191 -34.86 0.59 -9.61
CA LYS A 191 -36.02 0.68 -8.71
C LYS A 191 -36.52 2.10 -8.46
N ASP A 192 -35.94 3.11 -9.12
CA ASP A 192 -36.39 4.50 -8.95
C ASP A 192 -36.91 5.03 -10.29
N ALA A 193 -38.15 4.68 -10.62
CA ALA A 193 -38.95 5.33 -11.66
C ALA A 193 -40.43 5.17 -11.33
N THR A 194 -40.89 5.96 -10.36
CA THR A 194 -42.29 6.37 -10.18
C THR A 194 -42.30 7.83 -9.79
#